data_AF-A0A4P7UE32-F1
#
_entry.id   AF-A0A4P7UE32-F1
#
_cell.length_a   1.000
_cell.length_b   1.000
_cell.length_c   1.000
_cell.angle_alpha   90.00
_cell.angle_beta   90.00
_cell.angle_gamma   90.00
#
_symmetry.space_group_name_H-M   'P 1'
#
loop_
_entity.id
_entity.type
_entity.pdbx_description
1 polymer ?
#
loop_
_entity_poly.entity_id
_entity_poly.type
_entity_poly.pdbx_seq_one_letter_code
_entity_poly.pdbx_strand_id
1 'polypeptide(L)'
;MKREASYMYKLVKKSRRAEIRQERIRHDQEIIEKTATGSPMRIDDETAGIPLVSTAKGAFAGELITARGCYICKEDFTLVDAFYHWLCPKCAAMSHAKRDQGTDLAGRRALLTGGRAKIGMYIALRLLRDGAHTTITTRFPKDAVRRFSAMEDSGDWIHRLKVVGIDLRDPTQVISLADDVAAAGPLDILINNACQTVRRTPGSYAPLQEGELAPLPNNIELPEMVAFDRISEAHPAAIAGALADVAVAHHEGESAESALAAHNAASLTALALKAGSASLEAHVAGTALDAGGLLPDVQTNNSWTQTVGEVDPLELLEVQLCNSIAPFLLVSRLRPSLAEAARRAPSKRSYVVNVSAMEGQFSRRYKGPGHPHTNMAKAALNMMTRTSSGEMFETDHILMTAVDTGWITDERPHHEKLRIAAEGWHAPLDLVDGAARVYDPIVMGEQGEDIYGCFVKDYKPSPW
;
A
#
# COMPACT_ATOMS: atom_id res chain seq x y z
N MET A 1 -49.81 11.19 37.24
CA MET A 1 -49.15 12.45 37.65
C MET A 1 -47.69 12.33 38.13
N LYS A 2 -47.33 11.89 39.35
CA LYS A 2 -45.90 11.90 39.82
C LYS A 2 -44.95 11.03 38.98
N ARG A 3 -45.39 9.85 38.52
CA ARG A 3 -44.60 8.96 37.66
C ARG A 3 -44.41 9.52 36.24
N GLU A 4 -45.43 10.16 35.69
CA GLU A 4 -45.38 10.79 34.35
C GLU A 4 -44.52 12.05 34.35
N ALA A 5 -44.60 12.89 35.39
CA ALA A 5 -43.70 14.04 35.53
C ALA A 5 -42.23 13.61 35.67
N SER A 6 -41.96 12.51 36.40
CA SER A 6 -40.60 11.94 36.50
C SER A 6 -40.11 11.37 35.16
N TYR A 7 -40.99 10.71 34.40
CA TYR A 7 -40.68 10.21 33.07
C TYR A 7 -40.38 11.37 32.09
N MET A 8 -41.22 12.40 32.07
CA MET A 8 -41.00 13.62 31.27
C MET A 8 -39.69 14.33 31.64
N TYR A 9 -39.37 14.45 32.93
CA TYR A 9 -38.09 15.00 33.37
C TYR A 9 -36.89 14.16 32.89
N LYS A 10 -36.97 12.83 32.92
CA LYS A 10 -35.93 11.94 32.37
C LYS A 10 -35.78 12.10 30.85
N LEU A 11 -36.88 12.24 30.11
CA LEU A 11 -36.87 12.48 28.67
C LEU A 11 -36.22 13.82 28.33
N VAL A 12 -36.60 14.90 29.01
CA VAL A 12 -35.99 16.23 28.82
C VAL A 12 -34.49 16.20 29.13
N LYS A 13 -34.09 15.54 30.23
CA LYS A 13 -32.67 15.37 30.57
C LYS A 13 -31.91 14.55 29.52
N LYS A 14 -32.55 13.53 28.92
CA LYS A 14 -31.98 12.74 27.83
C LYS A 14 -31.84 13.59 26.56
N SER A 15 -32.85 14.39 26.19
CA SER A 15 -32.79 15.31 25.04
C SER A 15 -31.66 16.30 25.20
N ARG A 16 -31.59 16.99 26.34
CA ARG A 16 -30.56 17.99 26.61
C ARG A 16 -29.15 17.40 26.60
N ARG A 17 -28.98 16.16 27.09
CA ARG A 17 -27.69 15.45 26.99
C ARG A 17 -27.33 15.10 25.55
N ALA A 18 -28.33 14.74 24.73
CA ALA A 18 -28.12 14.47 23.32
C ALA A 18 -27.77 15.74 22.54
N GLU A 19 -28.45 16.86 22.80
CA GLU A 19 -28.15 18.18 22.21
C GLU A 19 -26.72 18.62 22.52
N ILE A 20 -26.32 18.62 23.80
CA ILE A 20 -24.95 18.98 24.21
C ILE A 20 -23.92 18.04 23.54
N ARG A 21 -24.22 16.74 23.44
CA ARG A 21 -23.33 15.79 22.78
C ARG A 21 -23.20 16.10 21.28
N GLN A 22 -24.29 16.46 20.61
CA GLN A 22 -24.27 16.82 19.19
C GLN A 22 -23.51 18.12 18.95
N GLU A 23 -23.64 19.12 19.83
CA GLU A 23 -22.85 20.34 19.74
C GLU A 23 -21.35 20.07 19.86
N ARG A 24 -20.94 19.20 20.79
CA ARG A 24 -19.54 18.78 20.94
C ARG A 24 -19.02 18.03 19.72
N ILE A 25 -19.79 17.07 19.21
CA ILE A 25 -19.43 16.32 18.00
C ILE A 25 -19.26 17.27 16.81
N ARG A 26 -20.21 18.20 16.61
CA ARG A 26 -20.14 19.18 15.52
C ARG A 26 -18.91 20.08 15.63
N HIS A 27 -18.62 20.62 16.82
CA HIS A 27 -17.42 21.43 17.05
C HIS A 27 -16.13 20.65 16.77
N ASP A 28 -16.02 19.44 17.30
CA ASP A 28 -14.84 18.60 17.10
C ASP A 28 -14.67 18.24 15.62
N GLN A 29 -15.77 17.97 14.91
CA GLN A 29 -15.79 17.68 13.49
C GLN A 29 -15.35 18.88 12.64
N GLU A 30 -15.85 20.09 12.93
CA GLU A 30 -15.46 21.33 12.24
C GLU A 30 -13.95 21.63 12.37
N ILE A 31 -13.29 21.14 13.43
CA ILE A 31 -11.84 21.26 13.60
C ILE A 31 -11.10 20.21 12.75
N ILE A 32 -11.58 18.96 12.77
CA ILE A 32 -10.98 17.86 11.98
C ILE A 32 -11.02 18.17 10.49
N GLU A 33 -12.16 18.65 10.00
CA GLU A 33 -12.39 18.96 8.59
C GLU A 33 -11.51 20.09 8.07
N LYS A 34 -10.97 20.93 8.96
CA LYS A 34 -9.97 21.96 8.58
C LYS A 34 -8.59 21.37 8.29
N THR A 35 -8.29 20.20 8.84
CA THR A 35 -6.98 19.58 8.66
C THR A 35 -6.83 19.00 7.25
N ALA A 36 -5.58 18.83 6.80
CA ALA A 36 -5.31 18.21 5.50
C ALA A 36 -5.79 16.74 5.44
N THR A 37 -5.49 15.96 6.47
CA THR A 37 -5.79 14.51 6.52
C THR A 37 -7.23 14.19 6.92
N GLY A 38 -7.92 15.10 7.61
CA GLY A 38 -9.32 14.97 8.02
C GLY A 38 -10.30 15.71 7.13
N SER A 39 -9.83 16.26 5.99
CA SER A 39 -10.67 16.99 5.04
C SER A 39 -11.79 16.10 4.48
N PRO A 40 -13.04 16.57 4.39
CA PRO A 40 -14.15 15.80 3.86
C PRO A 40 -14.00 15.49 2.36
N MET A 41 -13.13 16.24 1.66
CA MET A 41 -12.81 16.00 0.26
C MET A 41 -11.83 14.83 0.06
N ARG A 42 -11.25 14.30 1.14
CA ARG A 42 -10.25 13.24 1.11
C ARG A 42 -10.91 11.86 1.29
N ILE A 43 -11.27 11.20 0.19
CA ILE A 43 -11.79 9.83 0.21
C ILE A 43 -10.66 8.80 -0.03
N ASP A 44 -9.76 9.13 -0.95
CA ASP A 44 -8.50 8.43 -1.22
C ASP A 44 -7.41 9.46 -1.48
N ASP A 45 -6.17 9.09 -1.20
CA ASP A 45 -5.02 9.94 -1.50
C ASP A 45 -4.66 9.87 -2.98
N GLU A 46 -4.37 11.02 -3.57
CA GLU A 46 -4.14 11.15 -5.00
C GLU A 46 -2.70 10.77 -5.42
N THR A 47 -2.55 10.26 -6.65
CA THR A 47 -1.25 9.85 -7.23
C THR A 47 -0.80 10.74 -8.38
N ALA A 48 -1.50 11.84 -8.65
CA ALA A 48 -1.06 12.89 -9.56
C ALA A 48 0.04 13.81 -8.97
N GLY A 49 0.60 13.49 -7.80
CA GLY A 49 1.63 14.31 -7.14
C GLY A 49 1.10 15.60 -6.51
N ILE A 50 -0.22 15.72 -6.35
CA ILE A 50 -0.87 16.89 -5.74
C ILE A 50 -0.77 16.77 -4.21
N PRO A 51 -0.13 17.72 -3.51
CA PRO A 51 -0.01 17.66 -2.06
C PRO A 51 -1.37 17.89 -1.39
N LEU A 52 -1.62 17.18 -0.28
CA LEU A 52 -2.74 17.50 0.59
C LEU A 52 -2.50 18.86 1.26
N VAL A 53 -3.52 19.72 1.25
CA VAL A 53 -3.44 21.08 1.80
C VAL A 53 -4.45 21.25 2.92
N SER A 54 -3.99 21.86 4.03
CA SER A 54 -4.85 22.25 5.15
C SER A 54 -5.58 23.56 4.85
N THR A 55 -6.82 23.70 5.33
CA THR A 55 -7.54 25.00 5.29
C THR A 55 -7.32 25.81 6.57
N ALA A 56 -6.62 25.26 7.56
CA ALA A 56 -6.27 25.96 8.78
C ALA A 56 -5.29 27.11 8.53
N LYS A 57 -5.44 28.20 9.31
CA LYS A 57 -4.51 29.33 9.31
C LYS A 57 -3.49 29.13 10.44
N GLY A 58 -2.29 28.66 10.10
CA GLY A 58 -1.20 28.43 11.06
C GLY A 58 -0.91 26.95 11.31
N ALA A 59 -0.16 26.65 12.38
CA ALA A 59 0.31 25.29 12.68
C ALA A 59 -0.75 24.36 13.27
N PHE A 60 -1.88 24.89 13.75
CA PHE A 60 -2.94 24.11 14.40
C PHE A 60 -4.30 24.42 13.78
N ALA A 61 -5.15 23.41 13.66
CA ALA A 61 -6.52 23.53 13.16
C ALA A 61 -7.52 24.02 14.24
N GLY A 62 -7.24 23.73 15.51
CA GLY A 62 -8.06 24.14 16.64
C GLY A 62 -7.88 23.22 17.86
N GLU A 63 -8.74 23.42 18.86
CA GLU A 63 -8.79 22.59 20.07
C GLU A 63 -10.14 21.88 20.21
N LEU A 64 -10.08 20.55 20.34
CA LEU A 64 -11.24 19.69 20.55
C LEU A 64 -11.82 19.89 21.95
N ILE A 65 -13.14 19.79 22.07
CA ILE A 65 -13.84 19.70 23.35
C ILE A 65 -13.65 18.30 23.94
N THR A 66 -13.67 17.26 23.11
CA THR A 66 -13.48 15.88 23.54
C THR A 66 -12.06 15.43 23.21
N ALA A 67 -11.26 15.18 24.25
CA ALA A 67 -9.94 14.61 24.07
C ALA A 67 -10.01 13.26 23.33
N ARG A 68 -9.03 12.98 22.49
CA ARG A 68 -8.91 11.73 21.74
C ARG A 68 -7.50 11.17 21.82
N GLY A 69 -7.38 9.85 21.69
CA GLY A 69 -6.08 9.18 21.68
C GLY A 69 -5.32 9.42 20.37
N CYS A 70 -4.05 9.79 20.49
CA CYS A 70 -3.10 9.88 19.38
C CYS A 70 -2.94 8.53 18.65
N TYR A 71 -2.92 8.53 17.33
CA TYR A 71 -2.74 7.32 16.53
C TYR A 71 -1.39 6.62 16.81
N ILE A 72 -0.32 7.36 17.10
CA ILE A 72 1.00 6.79 17.39
C ILE A 72 1.14 6.45 18.88
N CYS A 73 1.23 7.46 19.76
CA CYS A 73 1.57 7.24 21.18
C CYS A 73 0.39 6.81 22.06
N LYS A 74 -0.84 6.89 21.56
CA LYS A 74 -2.09 6.59 22.29
C LYS A 74 -2.42 7.54 23.46
N GLU A 75 -1.60 8.57 23.70
CA GLU A 75 -1.91 9.62 24.68
C GLU A 75 -3.07 10.49 24.21
N ASP A 76 -3.91 10.92 25.14
CA ASP A 76 -5.04 11.80 24.86
C ASP A 76 -4.57 13.24 24.56
N PHE A 77 -5.18 13.87 23.56
CA PHE A 77 -4.89 15.26 23.19
C PHE A 77 -6.16 15.99 22.74
N THR A 78 -6.14 17.32 22.86
CA THR A 78 -7.20 18.23 22.38
C THR A 78 -6.71 19.17 21.28
N LEU A 79 -5.44 19.60 21.32
CA LEU A 79 -4.86 20.50 20.33
C LEU A 79 -4.51 19.75 19.03
N VAL A 80 -5.17 20.12 17.92
CA VAL A 80 -5.08 19.43 16.62
C VAL A 80 -4.10 20.14 15.70
N ASP A 81 -3.13 19.39 15.16
CA ASP A 81 -2.20 19.85 14.11
C ASP A 81 -2.96 20.28 12.84
N ALA A 82 -2.44 21.26 12.11
CA ALA A 82 -3.08 21.73 10.88
C ALA A 82 -3.11 20.66 9.78
N PHE A 83 -2.16 19.72 9.76
CA PHE A 83 -2.10 18.65 8.77
C PHE A 83 -2.74 17.34 9.30
N TYR A 84 -2.38 16.91 10.50
CA TYR A 84 -2.76 15.62 11.08
C TYR A 84 -3.93 15.69 12.08
N HIS A 85 -5.10 15.14 11.72
CA HIS A 85 -6.27 15.09 12.61
C HIS A 85 -6.21 14.03 13.73
N TRP A 86 -5.30 13.05 13.63
CA TRP A 86 -5.18 11.93 14.57
C TRP A 86 -3.85 11.89 15.34
N LEU A 87 -2.97 12.89 15.19
CA LEU A 87 -1.69 12.93 15.90
C LEU A 87 -1.69 14.05 16.94
N CYS A 88 -1.20 13.74 18.14
CA CYS A 88 -0.88 14.79 19.11
C CYS A 88 0.26 15.68 18.58
N PRO A 89 0.42 16.92 19.07
CA PRO A 89 1.42 17.86 18.55
C PRO A 89 2.85 17.31 18.49
N LYS A 90 3.26 16.50 19.47
CA LYS A 90 4.58 15.86 19.51
C LYS A 90 4.76 14.85 18.37
N CYS A 91 3.77 13.98 18.17
CA CYS A 91 3.81 12.99 17.10
C CYS A 91 3.67 13.62 15.72
N ALA A 92 2.85 14.66 15.58
CA ALA A 92 2.74 15.44 14.34
C ALA A 92 4.07 16.09 13.97
N ALA A 93 4.75 16.75 14.90
CA ALA A 93 6.06 17.36 14.65
C ALA A 93 7.12 16.33 14.19
N MET A 94 7.15 15.16 14.83
CA MET A 94 8.01 14.05 14.40
C MET A 94 7.64 13.57 12.99
N SER A 95 6.35 13.38 12.70
CA SER A 95 5.89 12.94 11.38
C SER A 95 6.19 13.96 10.28
N HIS A 96 6.03 15.26 10.54
CA HIS A 96 6.49 16.32 9.62
C HIS A 96 7.99 16.24 9.33
N ALA A 97 8.82 16.09 10.37
CA ALA A 97 10.27 15.96 10.18
C ALA A 97 10.64 14.71 9.36
N LYS A 98 9.98 13.58 9.63
CA LYS A 98 10.19 12.33 8.87
C LYS A 98 9.62 12.39 7.45
N ARG A 99 8.57 13.19 7.22
CA ARG A 99 7.98 13.40 5.90
C ARG A 99 8.98 14.05 4.95
N ASP A 100 9.77 15.00 5.41
CA ASP A 100 10.70 15.77 4.58
C ASP A 100 12.14 15.24 4.62
N GLN A 101 12.37 14.09 5.26
CA GLN A 101 13.70 13.51 5.34
C GLN A 101 14.19 12.98 3.98
N GLY A 102 15.50 13.09 3.77
CA GLY A 102 16.21 12.58 2.60
C GLY A 102 17.65 12.21 2.96
N THR A 103 18.36 11.59 2.02
CA THR A 103 19.81 11.33 2.11
C THR A 103 20.42 11.35 0.71
N ASP A 104 21.72 11.62 0.58
CA ASP A 104 22.37 11.56 -0.73
C ASP A 104 22.49 10.11 -1.20
N LEU A 105 21.81 9.78 -2.29
CA LEU A 105 21.83 8.48 -2.97
C LEU A 105 22.45 8.58 -4.37
N ALA A 106 23.24 9.62 -4.65
CA ALA A 106 23.95 9.74 -5.92
C ALA A 106 24.82 8.50 -6.21
N GLY A 107 24.63 7.93 -7.39
CA GLY A 107 25.33 6.73 -7.84
C GLY A 107 24.84 5.41 -7.21
N ARG A 108 23.83 5.45 -6.34
CA ARG A 108 23.19 4.26 -5.77
C ARG A 108 22.18 3.67 -6.74
N ARG A 109 22.01 2.35 -6.70
CA ARG A 109 21.01 1.61 -7.49
C ARG A 109 19.93 1.02 -6.58
N ALA A 110 18.67 1.25 -6.93
CA ALA A 110 17.52 0.77 -6.19
C ALA A 110 16.59 -0.08 -7.06
N LEU A 111 16.05 -1.16 -6.51
CA LEU A 111 14.94 -1.94 -7.06
C LEU A 111 13.74 -1.80 -6.14
N LEU A 112 12.64 -1.26 -6.68
CA LEU A 112 11.39 -1.07 -5.97
C LEU A 112 10.27 -1.84 -6.65
N THR A 113 9.69 -2.82 -5.96
CA THR A 113 8.55 -3.54 -6.52
C THR A 113 7.25 -2.75 -6.36
N GLY A 114 6.41 -2.71 -7.40
CA GLY A 114 5.12 -2.01 -7.34
C GLY A 114 5.23 -0.48 -7.25
N GLY A 115 6.11 0.14 -8.04
CA GLY A 115 6.41 1.58 -7.97
C GLY A 115 5.47 2.50 -8.76
N ARG A 116 4.49 1.97 -9.52
CA ARG A 116 3.64 2.76 -10.43
C ARG A 116 2.74 3.78 -9.74
N ALA A 117 2.17 3.43 -8.58
CA ALA A 117 1.10 4.18 -7.95
C ALA A 117 1.10 4.01 -6.42
N LYS A 118 0.22 4.75 -5.75
CA LYS A 118 0.06 4.77 -4.28
C LYS A 118 1.42 5.00 -3.60
N ILE A 119 1.69 4.31 -2.48
CA ILE A 119 2.94 4.46 -1.71
C ILE A 119 4.17 4.22 -2.58
N GLY A 120 4.12 3.23 -3.47
CA GLY A 120 5.24 2.86 -4.35
C GLY A 120 5.71 4.04 -5.20
N MET A 121 4.80 4.85 -5.73
CA MET A 121 5.17 6.04 -6.48
C MET A 121 5.91 7.06 -5.62
N TYR A 122 5.43 7.32 -4.40
CA TYR A 122 6.09 8.27 -3.49
C TYR A 122 7.44 7.74 -2.96
N ILE A 123 7.62 6.42 -2.81
CA ILE A 123 8.93 5.84 -2.52
C ILE A 123 9.88 6.03 -3.71
N ALA A 124 9.41 5.77 -4.93
CA ALA A 124 10.22 5.97 -6.15
C ALA A 124 10.66 7.43 -6.29
N LEU A 125 9.74 8.38 -6.08
CA LEU A 125 10.04 9.81 -6.14
C LEU A 125 11.11 10.21 -5.11
N ARG A 126 11.07 9.68 -3.89
CA ARG A 126 12.13 9.91 -2.89
C ARG A 126 13.49 9.41 -3.39
N LEU A 127 13.55 8.15 -3.82
CA LEU A 127 14.80 7.55 -4.34
C LEU A 127 15.39 8.36 -5.51
N LEU A 128 14.54 8.77 -6.46
CA LEU A 128 14.94 9.51 -7.66
C LEU A 128 15.42 10.93 -7.35
N ARG A 129 14.70 11.65 -6.47
CA ARG A 129 15.04 13.01 -6.02
C ARG A 129 16.30 13.04 -5.17
N ASP A 130 16.55 11.97 -4.43
CA ASP A 130 17.78 11.78 -3.66
C ASP A 130 18.96 11.26 -4.52
N GLY A 131 18.75 11.03 -5.83
CA GLY A 131 19.83 10.79 -6.79
C GLY A 131 20.06 9.33 -7.20
N ALA A 132 19.25 8.38 -6.71
CA ALA A 132 19.40 6.98 -7.05
C ALA A 132 18.96 6.65 -8.48
N HIS A 133 19.68 5.72 -9.13
CA HIS A 133 19.18 5.00 -10.29
C HIS A 133 18.14 3.98 -9.83
N THR A 134 16.89 4.20 -10.21
CA THR A 134 15.75 3.46 -9.63
C THR A 134 15.08 2.62 -10.70
N THR A 135 15.06 1.30 -10.49
CA THR A 135 14.24 0.36 -11.25
C THR A 135 12.93 0.14 -10.50
N ILE A 136 11.80 0.44 -11.12
CA ILE A 136 10.47 0.14 -10.58
C ILE A 136 9.82 -1.01 -11.33
N THR A 137 9.05 -1.82 -10.63
CA THR A 137 8.23 -2.87 -11.27
C THR A 137 6.74 -2.55 -11.24
N THR A 138 6.02 -3.00 -12.27
CA THR A 138 4.57 -2.85 -12.38
C THR A 138 4.00 -3.79 -13.44
N ARG A 139 2.70 -4.11 -13.35
CA ARG A 139 1.96 -4.79 -14.42
C ARG A 139 1.55 -3.84 -15.56
N PHE A 140 1.60 -2.52 -15.31
CA PHE A 140 1.17 -1.47 -16.24
C PHE A 140 2.34 -0.47 -16.45
N PRO A 141 3.35 -0.85 -17.25
CA PRO A 141 4.56 -0.05 -17.43
C PRO A 141 4.32 1.27 -18.16
N LYS A 142 3.49 1.33 -19.21
CA LYS A 142 3.24 2.59 -19.93
C LYS A 142 2.49 3.59 -19.07
N ASP A 143 1.56 3.15 -18.22
CA ASP A 143 0.90 4.00 -17.23
C ASP A 143 1.93 4.60 -16.25
N ALA A 144 2.88 3.80 -15.76
CA ALA A 144 3.97 4.31 -14.92
C ALA A 144 4.79 5.37 -15.67
N VAL A 145 5.24 5.07 -16.90
CA VAL A 145 5.98 6.02 -17.73
C VAL A 145 5.25 7.36 -17.85
N ARG A 146 3.94 7.34 -18.15
CA ARG A 146 3.13 8.57 -18.24
C ARG A 146 3.07 9.33 -16.92
N ARG A 147 2.86 8.64 -15.80
CA ARG A 147 2.78 9.26 -14.46
C ARG A 147 4.09 9.95 -14.08
N PHE A 148 5.21 9.25 -14.20
CA PHE A 148 6.51 9.81 -13.84
C PHE A 148 6.93 10.94 -14.79
N SER A 149 6.69 10.80 -16.10
CA SER A 149 7.04 11.85 -17.07
C SER A 149 6.13 13.09 -16.98
N ALA A 150 4.96 12.98 -16.35
CA ALA A 150 4.06 14.11 -16.11
C ALA A 150 4.41 14.91 -14.84
N MET A 151 5.36 14.45 -14.03
CA MET A 151 5.81 15.20 -12.85
C MET A 151 6.56 16.46 -13.29
N GLU A 152 6.31 17.58 -12.61
CA GLU A 152 6.88 18.89 -12.93
C GLU A 152 8.42 18.86 -12.92
N ASP A 153 9.01 18.12 -11.98
CA ASP A 153 10.45 17.95 -11.79
C ASP A 153 11.04 16.74 -12.52
N SER A 154 10.27 16.06 -13.39
CA SER A 154 10.72 14.83 -14.05
C SER A 154 12.00 14.99 -14.86
N GLY A 155 12.23 16.16 -15.48
CA GLY A 155 13.45 16.44 -16.24
C GLY A 155 14.75 16.26 -15.44
N ASP A 156 14.70 16.39 -14.11
CA ASP A 156 15.89 16.30 -13.25
C ASP A 156 16.33 14.85 -12.97
N TRP A 157 15.45 13.86 -13.16
CA TRP A 157 15.69 12.48 -12.73
C TRP A 157 15.12 11.40 -13.64
N ILE A 158 14.33 11.70 -14.67
CA ILE A 158 13.66 10.70 -15.51
C ILE A 158 14.66 9.75 -16.20
N HIS A 159 15.85 10.25 -16.56
CA HIS A 159 16.96 9.49 -17.12
C HIS A 159 17.55 8.43 -16.16
N ARG A 160 17.26 8.53 -14.86
CA ARG A 160 17.65 7.55 -13.83
C ARG A 160 16.56 6.53 -13.52
N LEU A 161 15.37 6.66 -14.10
CA LEU A 161 14.27 5.73 -13.91
C LEU A 161 14.29 4.62 -14.98
N LYS A 162 14.19 3.37 -14.53
CA LYS A 162 13.89 2.20 -15.36
C LYS A 162 12.56 1.60 -14.93
N VAL A 163 11.66 1.36 -15.88
CA VAL A 163 10.34 0.77 -15.65
C VAL A 163 10.29 -0.65 -16.20
N VAL A 164 9.99 -1.63 -15.35
CA VAL A 164 9.88 -3.04 -15.73
C VAL A 164 8.44 -3.53 -15.64
N GLY A 165 7.90 -3.93 -16.79
CA GLY A 165 6.63 -4.63 -16.93
C GLY A 165 6.78 -6.10 -16.50
N ILE A 166 6.18 -6.47 -15.37
CA ILE A 166 6.29 -7.83 -14.77
C ILE A 166 5.05 -8.19 -13.97
N ASP A 167 4.74 -9.49 -13.95
CA ASP A 167 3.82 -10.09 -12.99
C ASP A 167 4.56 -10.87 -11.90
N LEU A 168 4.56 -10.35 -10.68
CA LEU A 168 5.24 -10.99 -9.54
C LEU A 168 4.57 -12.28 -9.07
N ARG A 169 3.39 -12.61 -9.61
CA ARG A 169 2.78 -13.93 -9.42
C ARG A 169 3.50 -15.01 -10.21
N ASP A 170 4.32 -14.67 -11.21
CA ASP A 170 5.11 -15.62 -12.00
C ASP A 170 6.55 -15.67 -11.48
N PRO A 171 6.95 -16.76 -10.77
CA PRO A 171 8.31 -16.90 -10.24
C PRO A 171 9.40 -16.84 -11.31
N THR A 172 9.11 -17.24 -12.55
CA THR A 172 10.10 -17.23 -13.62
C THR A 172 10.49 -15.80 -14.01
N GLN A 173 9.51 -14.90 -14.11
CA GLN A 173 9.77 -13.49 -14.35
C GLN A 173 10.50 -12.84 -13.18
N VAL A 174 10.18 -13.23 -11.94
CA VAL A 174 10.88 -12.72 -10.74
C VAL A 174 12.36 -13.08 -10.76
N ILE A 175 12.69 -14.32 -11.16
CA ILE A 175 14.08 -14.77 -11.31
C ILE A 175 14.76 -13.99 -12.44
N SER A 176 14.12 -13.87 -13.61
CA SER A 176 14.69 -13.12 -14.73
C SER A 176 14.91 -11.63 -14.41
N LEU A 177 14.03 -11.01 -13.65
CA LEU A 177 14.21 -9.65 -13.13
C LEU A 177 15.43 -9.55 -12.21
N ALA A 178 15.58 -10.49 -11.27
CA ALA A 178 16.73 -10.50 -10.37
C ALA A 178 18.05 -10.62 -11.15
N ASP A 179 18.07 -11.49 -12.16
CA ASP A 179 19.24 -11.70 -13.02
C ASP A 179 19.57 -10.45 -13.86
N ASP A 180 18.57 -9.78 -14.45
CA ASP A 180 18.76 -8.51 -15.19
C ASP A 180 19.32 -7.40 -14.29
N VAL A 181 18.74 -7.25 -13.09
CA VAL A 181 19.17 -6.23 -12.11
C VAL A 181 20.61 -6.47 -11.66
N ALA A 182 20.97 -7.73 -11.41
CA ALA A 182 22.33 -8.14 -11.04
C ALA A 182 23.33 -7.96 -12.20
N ALA A 183 22.93 -8.28 -13.43
CA ALA A 183 23.77 -8.11 -14.62
C ALA A 183 24.14 -6.64 -14.88
N ALA A 184 23.24 -5.71 -14.55
CA ALA A 184 23.50 -4.28 -14.62
C ALA A 184 24.40 -3.73 -13.48
N GLY A 185 24.86 -4.59 -12.56
CA GLY A 185 25.86 -4.26 -11.53
C GLY A 185 25.38 -4.50 -10.08
N PRO A 186 26.12 -3.97 -9.08
CA PRO A 186 25.73 -4.02 -7.67
C PRO A 186 24.43 -3.26 -7.39
N LEU A 187 23.57 -3.81 -6.53
CA LEU A 187 22.30 -3.22 -6.11
C LEU A 187 22.43 -2.72 -4.67
N ASP A 188 22.23 -1.43 -4.40
CA ASP A 188 22.37 -0.87 -3.05
C ASP A 188 21.09 -1.02 -2.22
N ILE A 189 19.92 -0.92 -2.86
CA ILE A 189 18.62 -0.85 -2.19
C ILE A 189 17.63 -1.80 -2.87
N LEU A 190 17.02 -2.70 -2.09
CA LEU A 190 15.89 -3.53 -2.50
C LEU A 190 14.67 -3.19 -1.62
N ILE A 191 13.58 -2.73 -2.23
CA ILE A 191 12.32 -2.48 -1.55
C ILE A 191 11.24 -3.41 -2.11
N ASN A 192 10.88 -4.40 -1.30
CA ASN A 192 9.77 -5.31 -1.56
C ASN A 192 8.46 -4.64 -1.13
N ASN A 193 7.89 -3.80 -2.00
CA ASN A 193 6.68 -3.02 -1.74
C ASN A 193 5.41 -3.59 -2.38
N ALA A 194 5.53 -4.24 -3.55
CA ALA A 194 4.38 -4.81 -4.23
C ALA A 194 3.61 -5.78 -3.32
N CYS A 195 2.29 -5.61 -3.29
CA CYS A 195 1.42 -6.39 -2.42
C CYS A 195 0.02 -6.49 -3.03
N GLN A 196 -0.57 -7.68 -2.95
CA GLN A 196 -2.00 -7.93 -3.19
C GLN A 196 -2.69 -8.10 -1.83
N THR A 197 -3.59 -7.18 -1.49
CA THR A 197 -4.40 -7.22 -0.26
C THR A 197 -5.79 -7.79 -0.54
N VAL A 198 -6.37 -7.40 -1.68
CA VAL A 198 -7.71 -7.81 -2.13
C VAL A 198 -7.67 -8.12 -3.61
N ARG A 199 -8.30 -9.22 -4.03
CA ARG A 199 -8.58 -9.48 -5.45
C ARG A 199 -9.71 -8.59 -5.93
N ARG A 200 -9.44 -7.81 -6.97
CA ARG A 200 -10.43 -6.93 -7.61
C ARG A 200 -11.28 -7.71 -8.61
N THR A 201 -12.51 -7.26 -8.80
CA THR A 201 -13.41 -7.81 -9.82
C THR A 201 -12.85 -7.72 -11.24
N PRO A 202 -13.22 -8.67 -12.13
CA PRO A 202 -12.96 -8.55 -13.56
C PRO A 202 -13.45 -7.21 -14.10
N GLY A 203 -12.65 -6.56 -14.96
CA GLY A 203 -12.97 -5.24 -15.50
C GLY A 203 -12.48 -4.06 -14.66
N SER A 204 -12.16 -4.24 -13.37
CA SER A 204 -11.59 -3.16 -12.52
C SER A 204 -10.31 -2.54 -13.11
N TYR A 205 -9.56 -3.32 -13.90
CA TYR A 205 -8.31 -2.92 -14.55
C TYR A 205 -8.49 -2.42 -16.00
N ALA A 206 -9.70 -2.43 -16.56
CA ALA A 206 -9.93 -2.14 -17.97
C ALA A 206 -9.35 -0.78 -18.44
N PRO A 207 -9.48 0.33 -17.68
CA PRO A 207 -8.88 1.61 -18.08
C PRO A 207 -7.35 1.55 -18.18
N LEU A 208 -6.69 0.82 -17.28
CA LEU A 208 -5.23 0.64 -17.30
C LEU A 208 -4.83 -0.23 -18.50
N GLN A 209 -5.56 -1.31 -18.77
CA GLN A 209 -5.32 -2.17 -19.93
C GLN A 209 -5.46 -1.41 -21.25
N GLU A 210 -6.49 -0.58 -21.39
CA GLU A 210 -6.67 0.31 -22.54
C GLU A 210 -5.51 1.31 -22.67
N GLY A 211 -5.10 1.92 -21.55
CA GLY A 211 -3.94 2.81 -21.50
C GLY A 211 -2.62 2.16 -21.91
N GLU A 212 -2.44 0.85 -21.66
CA GLU A 212 -1.26 0.10 -22.11
C GLU A 212 -1.27 -0.17 -23.63
N LEU A 213 -2.41 -0.09 -24.30
CA LEU A 213 -2.47 -0.18 -25.77
C LEU A 213 -2.12 1.15 -26.44
N ALA A 214 -2.41 2.27 -25.78
CA ALA A 214 -2.10 3.59 -26.30
C ALA A 214 -0.58 3.80 -26.47
N PRO A 215 -0.13 4.58 -27.48
CA PRO A 215 1.27 4.95 -27.63
C PRO A 215 1.74 5.85 -26.47
N LEU A 216 3.04 5.87 -26.24
CA LEU A 216 3.68 6.83 -25.33
C LEU A 216 3.93 8.15 -26.06
N PRO A 217 3.99 9.28 -25.34
CA PRO A 217 4.42 10.56 -25.92
C PRO A 217 5.83 10.41 -26.53
N ASN A 218 6.05 10.95 -27.73
CA ASN A 218 7.33 10.86 -28.44
C ASN A 218 8.12 12.19 -28.45
N ASN A 219 7.61 13.20 -27.75
CA ASN A 219 8.11 14.58 -27.73
C ASN A 219 8.79 14.97 -26.42
N ILE A 220 8.96 14.02 -25.50
CA ILE A 220 9.60 14.21 -24.19
C ILE A 220 10.61 13.09 -23.97
N GLU A 221 11.60 13.34 -23.11
CA GLU A 221 12.49 12.28 -22.65
C GLU A 221 11.71 11.27 -21.82
N LEU A 222 11.91 9.98 -22.10
CA LEU A 222 11.21 8.88 -21.44
C LEU A 222 12.22 8.00 -20.70
N PRO A 223 11.82 7.38 -19.58
CA PRO A 223 12.65 6.42 -18.86
C PRO A 223 12.85 5.14 -19.70
N GLU A 224 13.89 4.38 -19.37
CA GLU A 224 14.08 3.04 -19.93
C GLU A 224 12.88 2.16 -19.58
N MET A 225 12.35 1.42 -20.55
CA MET A 225 11.23 0.51 -20.34
C MET A 225 11.59 -0.89 -20.85
N VAL A 226 11.45 -1.89 -19.97
CA VAL A 226 11.64 -3.31 -20.29
C VAL A 226 10.35 -4.05 -19.97
N ALA A 227 9.96 -5.01 -20.80
CA ALA A 227 8.84 -5.89 -20.53
C ALA A 227 9.27 -7.33 -20.76
N PHE A 228 8.83 -8.23 -19.90
CA PHE A 228 8.93 -9.66 -20.16
C PHE A 228 7.83 -10.07 -21.14
N ASP A 229 8.18 -10.87 -22.15
CA ASP A 229 7.24 -11.31 -23.19
C ASP A 229 6.06 -12.05 -22.55
N ARG A 230 4.89 -11.38 -22.57
CA ARG A 230 3.60 -11.81 -22.02
C ARG A 230 3.64 -12.00 -20.50
N ILE A 231 2.76 -11.29 -19.79
CA ILE A 231 2.29 -11.76 -18.47
C ILE A 231 1.77 -13.17 -18.73
N SER A 232 2.50 -14.20 -18.29
CA SER A 232 2.26 -15.57 -18.71
C SER A 232 0.82 -15.97 -18.40
N GLU A 233 -0.07 -15.96 -19.41
CA GLU A 233 -1.44 -16.46 -19.27
C GLU A 233 -1.43 -17.92 -18.81
N ALA A 234 -0.33 -18.63 -19.07
CA ALA A 234 -0.11 -20.01 -18.67
C ALA A 234 0.10 -20.18 -17.16
N HIS A 235 0.56 -19.17 -16.39
CA HIS A 235 0.80 -19.36 -14.96
C HIS A 235 -0.48 -19.32 -14.10
N PRO A 236 -1.37 -18.31 -14.23
CA PRO A 236 -2.70 -18.37 -13.66
C PRO A 236 -3.50 -19.56 -14.20
N ALA A 237 -3.34 -19.93 -15.47
CA ALA A 237 -4.00 -21.10 -16.06
C ALA A 237 -3.43 -22.44 -15.55
N ALA A 238 -2.13 -22.52 -15.22
CA ALA A 238 -1.53 -23.72 -14.64
C ALA A 238 -1.89 -23.88 -13.16
N ILE A 239 -1.96 -22.78 -12.40
CA ILE A 239 -2.48 -22.79 -11.03
C ILE A 239 -3.97 -23.11 -11.03
N ALA A 240 -4.75 -22.44 -11.88
CA ALA A 240 -6.18 -22.71 -12.04
C ALA A 240 -6.43 -24.12 -12.57
N GLY A 241 -5.57 -24.65 -13.45
CA GLY A 241 -5.62 -26.04 -13.93
C GLY A 241 -5.32 -27.05 -12.82
N ALA A 242 -4.30 -26.80 -12.00
CA ALA A 242 -4.01 -27.62 -10.81
C ALA A 242 -5.13 -27.57 -9.76
N LEU A 243 -5.88 -26.47 -9.69
CA LEU A 243 -7.08 -26.32 -8.85
C LEU A 243 -8.35 -26.88 -9.52
N ALA A 244 -8.41 -26.93 -10.85
CA ALA A 244 -9.51 -27.54 -11.61
C ALA A 244 -9.47 -29.07 -11.52
N ASP A 245 -8.27 -29.65 -11.37
CA ASP A 245 -8.03 -31.06 -11.12
C ASP A 245 -8.11 -31.45 -9.63
N VAL A 246 -8.69 -30.62 -8.76
CA VAL A 246 -8.99 -31.03 -7.39
C VAL A 246 -9.91 -32.24 -7.46
N ALA A 247 -9.43 -33.39 -6.99
CA ALA A 247 -10.20 -34.60 -6.81
C ALA A 247 -11.42 -34.29 -5.93
N VAL A 248 -12.55 -33.98 -6.56
CA VAL A 248 -13.84 -33.87 -5.89
C VAL A 248 -14.19 -35.27 -5.39
N ALA A 249 -14.39 -35.43 -4.08
CA ALA A 249 -14.96 -36.65 -3.54
C ALA A 249 -16.38 -36.80 -4.09
N HIS A 250 -16.55 -37.60 -5.14
CA HIS A 250 -17.85 -37.85 -5.74
C HIS A 250 -18.67 -38.79 -4.85
N HIS A 251 -19.81 -38.32 -4.37
CA HIS A 251 -20.93 -39.19 -4.00
C HIS A 251 -21.84 -39.33 -5.23
N GLU A 252 -22.33 -40.55 -5.49
CA GLU A 252 -23.12 -40.88 -6.70
C GLU A 252 -24.29 -39.89 -6.90
N GLY A 253 -24.30 -39.15 -8.01
CA GLY A 253 -25.49 -38.44 -8.50
C GLY A 253 -25.37 -36.96 -8.90
N GLU A 254 -24.25 -36.27 -8.70
CA GLU A 254 -24.08 -34.87 -9.14
C GLU A 254 -23.30 -34.74 -10.46
N SER A 255 -23.78 -33.92 -11.39
CA SER A 255 -23.14 -33.75 -12.70
C SER A 255 -21.94 -32.79 -12.63
N ALA A 256 -20.81 -33.23 -13.20
CA ALA A 256 -19.57 -32.48 -13.29
C ALA A 256 -19.73 -31.10 -13.97
N GLU A 257 -20.74 -30.93 -14.82
CA GLU A 257 -21.04 -29.67 -15.52
C GLU A 257 -21.48 -28.53 -14.58
N SER A 258 -22.18 -28.84 -13.48
CA SER A 258 -22.57 -27.81 -12.51
C SER A 258 -21.39 -27.31 -11.67
N ALA A 259 -20.39 -28.17 -11.43
CA ALA A 259 -19.15 -27.81 -10.74
C ALA A 259 -18.21 -27.01 -11.65
N LEU A 260 -18.13 -27.37 -12.94
CA LEU A 260 -17.27 -26.67 -13.92
C LEU A 260 -17.74 -25.24 -14.23
N ALA A 261 -19.05 -24.99 -14.23
CA ALA A 261 -19.63 -23.68 -14.54
C ALA A 261 -19.27 -22.59 -13.50
N ALA A 262 -18.99 -22.98 -12.24
CA ALA A 262 -18.50 -22.06 -11.21
C ALA A 262 -16.99 -21.75 -11.36
N HIS A 263 -16.22 -22.65 -11.99
CA HIS A 263 -14.76 -22.54 -12.13
C HIS A 263 -14.31 -21.87 -13.44
N ASN A 264 -15.14 -21.85 -14.49
CA ASN A 264 -14.82 -21.23 -15.78
C ASN A 264 -14.80 -19.68 -15.80
N ALA A 265 -14.98 -19.02 -14.65
CA ALA A 265 -14.84 -17.58 -14.52
C ALA A 265 -13.39 -17.07 -14.75
N ALA A 266 -12.40 -17.97 -14.72
CA ALA A 266 -11.00 -17.65 -15.02
C ALA A 266 -10.75 -17.27 -16.50
N SER A 267 -11.66 -17.63 -17.42
CA SER A 267 -11.53 -17.38 -18.86
C SER A 267 -12.21 -16.10 -19.36
N LEU A 268 -12.85 -15.31 -18.48
CA LEU A 268 -13.56 -14.07 -18.87
C LEU A 268 -12.65 -12.83 -18.98
N THR A 269 -11.33 -13.00 -18.90
CA THR A 269 -10.32 -11.93 -18.97
C THR A 269 -10.18 -11.28 -20.37
N ALA A 270 -10.92 -11.74 -21.39
CA ALA A 270 -10.91 -11.20 -22.75
C ALA A 270 -12.09 -10.27 -23.10
N LEU A 271 -13.03 -10.01 -22.19
CA LEU A 271 -14.27 -9.27 -22.47
C LEU A 271 -14.52 -8.14 -21.46
N ALA A 272 -13.74 -7.07 -21.55
CA ALA A 272 -14.04 -5.82 -20.84
C ALA A 272 -13.49 -4.59 -21.60
N LEU A 273 -14.09 -4.28 -22.74
CA LEU A 273 -13.86 -3.04 -23.50
C LEU A 273 -15.18 -2.29 -23.62
N LYS A 274 -15.41 -1.31 -22.73
CA LYS A 274 -16.17 -0.09 -23.05
C LYS A 274 -16.08 0.95 -21.94
N ALA A 275 -15.76 2.17 -22.35
CA ALA A 275 -15.32 3.30 -21.53
C ALA A 275 -16.44 4.30 -21.16
N GLY A 276 -16.16 5.14 -20.15
CA GLY A 276 -16.91 6.37 -19.84
C GLY A 276 -16.36 7.10 -18.61
N SER A 277 -16.12 8.40 -18.72
CA SER A 277 -15.30 9.30 -17.87
C SER A 277 -16.02 10.01 -16.70
N ALA A 278 -15.24 10.63 -15.81
CA ALA A 278 -15.58 10.96 -14.42
C ALA A 278 -16.14 12.38 -14.08
N SER A 279 -17.10 12.43 -13.14
CA SER A 279 -17.61 13.55 -12.31
C SER A 279 -18.07 13.00 -10.92
N LEU A 280 -18.63 13.80 -10.00
CA LEU A 280 -19.26 13.26 -8.76
C LEU A 280 -20.40 12.28 -9.07
N GLU A 281 -21.10 12.49 -10.20
CA GLU A 281 -22.04 11.51 -10.74
C GLU A 281 -21.34 10.21 -11.16
N ALA A 282 -20.08 10.26 -11.60
CA ALA A 282 -19.30 9.06 -11.93
C ALA A 282 -18.87 8.24 -10.72
N HIS A 283 -18.64 8.87 -9.56
CA HIS A 283 -18.39 8.11 -8.33
C HIS A 283 -19.66 7.36 -7.90
N VAL A 284 -20.83 8.01 -8.02
CA VAL A 284 -22.14 7.38 -7.80
C VAL A 284 -22.46 6.32 -8.87
N ALA A 285 -22.01 6.52 -10.12
CA ALA A 285 -22.20 5.60 -11.24
C ALA A 285 -21.13 4.50 -11.36
N GLY A 286 -20.15 4.43 -10.45
CA GLY A 286 -19.10 3.40 -10.45
C GLY A 286 -18.02 3.53 -11.54
N THR A 287 -17.78 4.74 -12.05
CA THR A 287 -16.83 5.04 -13.15
C THR A 287 -15.65 5.93 -12.73
N ALA A 288 -15.61 6.39 -11.48
CA ALA A 288 -14.50 7.19 -10.95
C ALA A 288 -13.28 6.31 -10.61
N LEU A 289 -12.12 6.60 -11.20
CA LEU A 289 -10.91 5.83 -10.93
C LEU A 289 -10.36 6.11 -9.52
N ASP A 290 -9.88 5.07 -8.84
CA ASP A 290 -9.17 5.18 -7.57
C ASP A 290 -7.75 5.74 -7.77
N ALA A 291 -7.05 5.97 -6.66
CA ALA A 291 -5.64 6.40 -6.66
C ALA A 291 -4.70 5.49 -7.48
N GLY A 292 -5.07 4.24 -7.72
CA GLY A 292 -4.36 3.29 -8.57
C GLY A 292 -4.78 3.33 -10.04
N GLY A 293 -5.75 4.15 -10.45
CA GLY A 293 -6.32 4.15 -11.79
C GLY A 293 -7.31 3.01 -12.04
N LEU A 294 -7.84 2.39 -10.98
CA LEU A 294 -8.77 1.26 -11.05
C LEU A 294 -10.21 1.75 -10.93
N LEU A 295 -11.16 1.07 -11.59
CA LEU A 295 -12.57 1.33 -11.34
C LEU A 295 -12.96 0.90 -9.91
N PRO A 296 -13.95 1.56 -9.26
CA PRO A 296 -14.39 1.19 -7.93
C PRO A 296 -14.98 -0.22 -7.95
N ASP A 297 -14.52 -1.06 -7.03
CA ASP A 297 -15.06 -2.40 -6.88
C ASP A 297 -16.32 -2.35 -6.00
N VAL A 298 -17.50 -2.39 -6.64
CA VAL A 298 -18.81 -2.24 -5.98
C VAL A 298 -19.33 -3.52 -5.32
N GLN A 299 -18.52 -4.58 -5.24
CA GLN A 299 -18.92 -5.78 -4.51
C GLN A 299 -19.18 -5.46 -3.03
N THR A 300 -20.25 -6.05 -2.49
CA THR A 300 -20.65 -5.89 -1.09
C THR A 300 -19.81 -6.75 -0.13
N ASN A 301 -18.98 -7.64 -0.65
CA ASN A 301 -18.04 -8.48 0.08
C ASN A 301 -16.75 -8.57 -0.74
N ASN A 302 -15.60 -8.53 -0.07
CA ASN A 302 -14.30 -8.76 -0.69
C ASN A 302 -13.40 -9.54 0.28
N SER A 303 -12.23 -9.97 -0.18
CA SER A 303 -11.33 -10.80 0.61
C SER A 303 -10.70 -10.11 1.81
N TRP A 304 -10.89 -8.79 1.96
CA TRP A 304 -10.55 -8.07 3.18
C TRP A 304 -11.40 -8.53 4.37
N THR A 305 -12.68 -8.80 4.15
CA THR A 305 -13.65 -9.19 5.19
C THR A 305 -13.85 -10.70 5.29
N GLN A 306 -13.49 -11.46 4.26
CA GLN A 306 -13.63 -12.91 4.20
C GLN A 306 -12.82 -13.65 5.27
N THR A 307 -13.40 -14.70 5.82
CA THR A 307 -12.80 -15.65 6.74
C THR A 307 -12.18 -16.85 6.01
N VAL A 308 -11.52 -17.76 6.75
CA VAL A 308 -10.74 -18.87 6.16
C VAL A 308 -11.53 -19.77 5.21
N GLY A 309 -12.83 -19.95 5.42
CA GLY A 309 -13.69 -20.77 4.56
C GLY A 309 -14.25 -20.03 3.34
N GLU A 310 -13.99 -18.73 3.22
CA GLU A 310 -14.57 -17.86 2.19
C GLU A 310 -13.52 -17.33 1.20
N VAL A 311 -12.23 -17.41 1.54
CA VAL A 311 -11.14 -16.96 0.65
C VAL A 311 -10.97 -17.95 -0.50
N ASP A 312 -11.01 -17.42 -1.72
CA ASP A 312 -10.80 -18.19 -2.94
C ASP A 312 -9.36 -18.79 -2.99
N PRO A 313 -9.20 -20.10 -3.26
CA PRO A 313 -7.88 -20.74 -3.29
C PRO A 313 -6.90 -20.14 -4.31
N LEU A 314 -7.40 -19.68 -5.46
CA LEU A 314 -6.55 -19.03 -6.46
C LEU A 314 -6.06 -17.68 -5.91
N GLU A 315 -6.93 -16.87 -5.30
CA GLU A 315 -6.51 -15.64 -4.63
C GLU A 315 -5.47 -15.89 -3.52
N LEU A 316 -5.65 -16.93 -2.70
CA LEU A 316 -4.66 -17.32 -1.70
C LEU A 316 -3.28 -17.54 -2.34
N LEU A 317 -3.21 -18.28 -3.44
CA LEU A 317 -1.95 -18.56 -4.13
C LEU A 317 -1.34 -17.30 -4.73
N GLU A 318 -2.14 -16.45 -5.39
CA GLU A 318 -1.67 -15.16 -5.92
C GLU A 318 -1.07 -14.28 -4.82
N VAL A 319 -1.74 -14.21 -3.67
CA VAL A 319 -1.29 -13.43 -2.51
C VAL A 319 0.01 -14.00 -1.95
N GLN A 320 0.15 -15.32 -1.82
CA GLN A 320 1.40 -15.92 -1.35
C GLN A 320 2.55 -15.68 -2.33
N LEU A 321 2.29 -15.86 -3.64
CA LEU A 321 3.28 -15.66 -4.69
C LEU A 321 3.79 -14.21 -4.70
N CYS A 322 2.87 -13.25 -4.72
CA CYS A 322 3.22 -11.83 -4.80
C CYS A 322 3.83 -11.30 -3.48
N ASN A 323 3.23 -11.61 -2.33
CA ASN A 323 3.55 -10.92 -1.07
C ASN A 323 4.68 -11.59 -0.26
N SER A 324 5.03 -12.86 -0.55
CA SER A 324 6.00 -13.62 0.24
C SER A 324 7.03 -14.34 -0.64
N ILE A 325 6.60 -15.09 -1.65
CA ILE A 325 7.52 -15.86 -2.50
C ILE A 325 8.37 -14.94 -3.38
N ALA A 326 7.78 -13.94 -4.04
CA ALA A 326 8.54 -13.00 -4.86
C ALA A 326 9.59 -12.22 -4.04
N PRO A 327 9.28 -11.64 -2.87
CA PRO A 327 10.29 -11.08 -1.96
C PRO A 327 11.40 -12.06 -1.61
N PHE A 328 11.07 -13.32 -1.27
CA PHE A 328 12.07 -14.34 -0.95
C PHE A 328 13.02 -14.60 -2.13
N LEU A 329 12.46 -14.77 -3.34
CA LEU A 329 13.25 -15.02 -4.55
C LEU A 329 14.16 -13.83 -4.87
N LEU A 330 13.65 -12.61 -4.79
CA LEU A 330 14.44 -11.39 -5.02
C LEU A 330 15.58 -11.28 -4.01
N VAL A 331 15.30 -11.42 -2.72
CA VAL A 331 16.32 -11.37 -1.65
C VAL A 331 17.38 -12.44 -1.86
N SER A 332 16.97 -13.69 -2.10
CA SER A 332 17.86 -14.82 -2.29
C SER A 332 18.78 -14.64 -3.50
N ARG A 333 18.21 -14.25 -4.65
CA ARG A 333 18.96 -14.09 -5.90
C ARG A 333 19.84 -12.84 -5.93
N LEU A 334 19.39 -11.73 -5.34
CA LEU A 334 20.11 -10.45 -5.35
C LEU A 334 21.12 -10.31 -4.20
N ARG A 335 21.15 -11.22 -3.23
CA ARG A 335 22.08 -11.17 -2.09
C ARG A 335 23.54 -10.94 -2.50
N PRO A 336 24.13 -11.64 -3.50
CA PRO A 336 25.51 -11.37 -3.91
C PRO A 336 25.72 -9.94 -4.45
N SER A 337 24.72 -9.41 -5.14
CA SER A 337 24.74 -8.04 -5.68
C SER A 337 24.65 -6.99 -4.57
N LEU A 338 23.79 -7.22 -3.57
CA LEU A 338 23.68 -6.40 -2.35
C LEU A 338 24.97 -6.42 -1.53
N ALA A 339 25.57 -7.60 -1.33
CA ALA A 339 26.84 -7.74 -0.62
C ALA A 339 27.97 -6.96 -1.31
N GLU A 340 28.03 -6.99 -2.65
CA GLU A 340 29.00 -6.21 -3.41
C GLU A 340 28.75 -4.71 -3.30
N ALA A 341 27.49 -4.28 -3.31
CA ALA A 341 27.14 -2.88 -3.11
C ALA A 341 27.57 -2.39 -1.73
N ALA A 342 27.28 -3.16 -0.67
CA ALA A 342 27.71 -2.83 0.69
C ALA A 342 29.22 -2.68 0.81
N ARG A 343 30.02 -3.53 0.15
CA ARG A 343 31.50 -3.40 0.15
C ARG A 343 31.98 -2.08 -0.48
N ARG A 344 31.33 -1.65 -1.55
CA ARG A 344 31.70 -0.44 -2.32
C ARG A 344 31.18 0.85 -1.70
N ALA A 345 30.01 0.80 -1.08
CA ALA A 345 29.33 1.91 -0.45
C ALA A 345 30.25 2.71 0.50
N PRO A 346 30.18 4.05 0.51
CA PRO A 346 30.74 4.87 1.59
C PRO A 346 30.16 4.51 2.95
N SER A 347 28.85 4.26 3.02
CA SER A 347 28.14 3.82 4.22
C SER A 347 28.51 2.40 4.67
N LYS A 348 29.20 1.62 3.84
CA LYS A 348 29.52 0.19 4.04
C LYS A 348 28.29 -0.70 4.22
N ARG A 349 27.16 -0.30 3.66
CA ARG A 349 25.84 -0.90 3.85
C ARG A 349 25.11 -1.05 2.54
N SER A 350 24.21 -2.03 2.49
CA SER A 350 23.12 -2.11 1.52
C SER A 350 21.83 -2.46 2.25
N TYR A 351 20.69 -2.28 1.59
CA TYR A 351 19.39 -2.22 2.26
C TYR A 351 18.39 -3.17 1.63
N VAL A 352 17.69 -3.93 2.48
CA VAL A 352 16.47 -4.65 2.10
C VAL A 352 15.33 -4.16 2.98
N VAL A 353 14.33 -3.54 2.38
CA VAL A 353 13.12 -3.09 3.06
C VAL A 353 11.93 -3.92 2.60
N ASN A 354 11.41 -4.74 3.50
CA ASN A 354 10.20 -5.51 3.27
C ASN A 354 9.00 -4.71 3.76
N VAL A 355 8.17 -4.20 2.85
CA VAL A 355 6.97 -3.45 3.23
C VAL A 355 5.93 -4.43 3.79
N SER A 356 5.77 -4.38 5.09
CA SER A 356 4.88 -5.23 5.86
C SER A 356 3.75 -4.41 6.47
N ALA A 357 3.01 -5.01 7.39
CA ALA A 357 1.92 -4.35 8.09
C ALA A 357 1.60 -5.06 9.42
N MET A 358 0.78 -4.43 10.24
CA MET A 358 0.26 -5.00 11.50
C MET A 358 -0.46 -6.35 11.31
N GLU A 359 -0.94 -6.65 10.11
CA GLU A 359 -1.53 -7.92 9.68
C GLU A 359 -0.57 -9.11 9.84
N GLY A 360 0.73 -8.88 9.67
CA GLY A 360 1.77 -9.88 9.88
C GLY A 360 2.21 -10.04 11.33
N GLN A 361 1.65 -9.27 12.27
CA GLN A 361 2.06 -9.29 13.66
C GLN A 361 1.44 -10.46 14.45
N PHE A 362 2.26 -11.25 15.14
CA PHE A 362 1.80 -12.32 16.03
C PHE A 362 1.36 -11.80 17.40
N SER A 363 2.12 -10.84 17.96
CA SER A 363 1.95 -10.38 19.35
C SER A 363 0.82 -9.35 19.53
N ARG A 364 -0.16 -9.30 18.63
CA ARG A 364 -1.21 -8.27 18.62
C ARG A 364 -2.33 -8.62 19.61
N ARG A 365 -2.72 -7.67 20.47
CA ARG A 365 -3.80 -7.86 21.47
C ARG A 365 -5.14 -8.26 20.86
N TYR A 366 -5.46 -7.72 19.68
CA TYR A 366 -6.68 -8.04 18.95
C TYR A 366 -6.35 -8.34 17.49
N LYS A 367 -6.88 -9.44 16.97
CA LYS A 367 -6.79 -9.83 15.56
C LYS A 367 -8.17 -10.35 15.14
N GLY A 368 -8.76 -9.73 14.11
CA GLY A 368 -10.01 -10.18 13.54
C GLY A 368 -9.82 -11.43 12.66
N PRO A 369 -10.92 -12.13 12.30
CA PRO A 369 -10.85 -13.35 11.48
C PRO A 369 -10.72 -13.09 9.97
N GLY A 370 -10.82 -11.84 9.52
CA GLY A 370 -10.78 -11.46 8.10
C GLY A 370 -9.40 -11.55 7.46
N HIS A 371 -9.36 -11.60 6.11
CA HIS A 371 -8.14 -11.59 5.26
C HIS A 371 -7.02 -12.53 5.74
N PRO A 372 -7.31 -13.80 6.09
CA PRO A 372 -6.32 -14.71 6.65
C PRO A 372 -5.14 -14.97 5.69
N HIS A 373 -5.37 -15.02 4.38
CA HIS A 373 -4.33 -15.22 3.37
C HIS A 373 -3.30 -14.08 3.34
N THR A 374 -3.75 -12.83 3.41
CA THR A 374 -2.86 -11.66 3.51
C THR A 374 -2.12 -11.64 4.84
N ASN A 375 -2.80 -11.92 5.95
CA ASN A 375 -2.20 -12.04 7.29
C ASN A 375 -1.06 -13.08 7.28
N MET A 376 -1.30 -14.27 6.71
CA MET A 376 -0.31 -15.34 6.57
C MET A 376 0.89 -14.89 5.75
N ALA A 377 0.67 -14.25 4.60
CA ALA A 377 1.77 -13.80 3.74
C ALA A 377 2.63 -12.72 4.41
N LYS A 378 2.02 -11.75 5.10
CA LYS A 378 2.76 -10.72 5.85
C LYS A 378 3.52 -11.31 7.05
N ALA A 379 2.94 -12.30 7.74
CA ALA A 379 3.63 -13.04 8.79
C ALA A 379 4.84 -13.82 8.27
N ALA A 380 4.72 -14.45 7.09
CA ALA A 380 5.84 -15.13 6.43
C ALA A 380 6.97 -14.15 6.05
N LEU A 381 6.62 -12.97 5.52
CA LEU A 381 7.58 -11.92 5.18
C LEU A 381 8.30 -11.36 6.42
N ASN A 382 7.56 -11.17 7.52
CA ASN A 382 8.11 -10.80 8.82
C ASN A 382 9.06 -11.89 9.35
N MET A 383 8.67 -13.16 9.24
CA MET A 383 9.50 -14.27 9.69
C MET A 383 10.78 -14.38 8.88
N MET A 384 10.73 -14.25 7.54
CA MET A 384 11.92 -14.20 6.70
C MET A 384 12.89 -13.10 7.15
N THR A 385 12.36 -11.89 7.40
CA THR A 385 13.16 -10.77 7.92
C THR A 385 13.83 -11.14 9.24
N ARG A 386 13.04 -11.64 10.21
CA ARG A 386 13.55 -12.03 11.54
C ARG A 386 14.59 -13.15 11.48
N THR A 387 14.42 -14.12 10.58
CA THR A 387 15.29 -15.27 10.46
C THR A 387 16.62 -14.93 9.81
N SER A 388 16.61 -14.16 8.71
CA SER A 388 17.78 -14.01 7.85
C SER A 388 18.60 -12.74 8.12
N SER A 389 18.01 -11.70 8.71
CA SER A 389 18.66 -10.39 8.82
C SER A 389 19.96 -10.40 9.63
N GLY A 390 20.05 -11.19 10.70
CA GLY A 390 21.22 -11.23 11.57
C GLY A 390 22.44 -11.76 10.82
N GLU A 391 22.26 -12.91 10.18
CA GLU A 391 23.30 -13.54 9.36
C GLU A 391 23.71 -12.68 8.17
N MET A 392 22.74 -12.06 7.46
CA MET A 392 23.03 -11.19 6.33
C MET A 392 23.75 -9.89 6.73
N PHE A 393 23.49 -9.37 7.93
CA PHE A 393 24.24 -8.23 8.45
C PHE A 393 25.67 -8.62 8.82
N GLU A 394 25.84 -9.71 9.57
CA GLU A 394 27.15 -10.18 10.05
C GLU A 394 28.10 -10.58 8.91
N THR A 395 27.57 -11.15 7.83
CA THR A 395 28.37 -11.68 6.71
C THR A 395 28.53 -10.68 5.57
N ASP A 396 27.49 -9.90 5.25
CA ASP A 396 27.42 -9.10 4.02
C ASP A 396 27.14 -7.60 4.27
N HIS A 397 26.96 -7.18 5.53
CA HIS A 397 26.54 -5.82 5.90
C HIS A 397 25.23 -5.36 5.20
N ILE A 398 24.29 -6.29 5.03
CA ILE A 398 22.96 -6.03 4.46
C ILE A 398 21.96 -5.77 5.60
N LEU A 399 21.39 -4.57 5.64
CA LEU A 399 20.41 -4.17 6.64
C LEU A 399 19.01 -4.54 6.15
N MET A 400 18.46 -5.64 6.67
CA MET A 400 17.12 -6.11 6.33
C MET A 400 16.10 -5.74 7.40
N THR A 401 15.04 -5.03 7.01
CA THR A 401 13.95 -4.59 7.90
C THR A 401 12.57 -4.98 7.35
N ALA A 402 11.60 -5.13 8.24
CA ALA A 402 10.19 -5.23 7.90
C ALA A 402 9.50 -3.94 8.39
N VAL A 403 8.76 -3.25 7.53
CA VAL A 403 8.27 -1.89 7.86
C VAL A 403 6.76 -1.79 7.71
N ASP A 404 6.09 -1.33 8.77
CA ASP A 404 4.68 -0.94 8.74
C ASP A 404 4.53 0.47 8.15
N THR A 405 3.65 0.61 7.16
CA THR A 405 3.37 1.91 6.51
C THR A 405 2.43 2.80 7.33
N GLY A 406 1.88 2.28 8.43
CA GLY A 406 0.79 2.92 9.16
C GLY A 406 -0.54 2.83 8.40
N TRP A 407 -1.58 3.44 8.98
CA TRP A 407 -2.93 3.36 8.43
C TRP A 407 -3.18 4.52 7.46
N ILE A 408 -3.02 4.22 6.19
CA ILE A 408 -3.06 5.17 5.07
C ILE A 408 -4.24 4.94 4.10
N THR A 409 -4.83 3.75 4.11
CA THR A 409 -5.89 3.34 3.17
C THR A 409 -6.97 2.51 3.85
N ASP A 410 -8.14 2.43 3.22
CA ASP A 410 -9.25 1.58 3.64
C ASP A 410 -9.61 0.61 2.52
N GLU A 411 -9.37 -0.68 2.77
CA GLU A 411 -9.57 -1.78 1.82
C GLU A 411 -10.93 -2.49 1.97
N ARG A 412 -11.80 -1.99 2.87
CA ARG A 412 -13.17 -2.48 3.01
C ARG A 412 -13.97 -2.32 1.70
N PRO A 413 -15.08 -3.07 1.55
CA PRO A 413 -15.99 -2.92 0.43
C PRO A 413 -16.38 -1.46 0.16
N HIS A 414 -16.48 -1.07 -1.12
CA HIS A 414 -16.59 0.33 -1.53
C HIS A 414 -17.73 1.09 -0.84
N HIS A 415 -18.92 0.49 -0.74
CA HIS A 415 -20.07 1.13 -0.08
C HIS A 415 -19.87 1.29 1.44
N GLU A 416 -19.19 0.35 2.10
CA GLU A 416 -18.87 0.47 3.52
C GLU A 416 -17.87 1.59 3.76
N LYS A 417 -16.82 1.67 2.92
CA LYS A 417 -15.85 2.77 2.94
C LYS A 417 -16.53 4.13 2.81
N LEU A 418 -17.43 4.29 1.82
CA LEU A 418 -18.17 5.54 1.62
C LEU A 418 -19.05 5.90 2.82
N ARG A 419 -19.74 4.93 3.42
CA ARG A 419 -20.55 5.16 4.63
C ARG A 419 -19.70 5.65 5.78
N ILE A 420 -18.53 5.05 5.99
CA ILE A 420 -17.63 5.39 7.10
C ILE A 420 -16.95 6.74 6.89
N ALA A 421 -16.60 7.07 5.64
CA ALA A 421 -16.15 8.42 5.28
C ALA A 421 -17.25 9.46 5.54
N ALA A 422 -18.51 9.16 5.20
CA ALA A 422 -19.65 10.03 5.50
C ALA A 422 -19.92 10.20 7.01
N GLU A 423 -19.45 9.25 7.84
CA GLU A 423 -19.44 9.34 9.31
C GLU A 423 -18.24 10.16 9.84
N GLY A 424 -17.42 10.74 8.96
CA GLY A 424 -16.30 11.62 9.29
C GLY A 424 -14.98 10.90 9.58
N TRP A 425 -14.88 9.61 9.26
CA TRP A 425 -13.64 8.86 9.44
C TRP A 425 -12.77 8.91 8.18
N HIS A 426 -11.49 9.25 8.37
CA HIS A 426 -10.46 9.21 7.34
C HIS A 426 -9.23 8.46 7.88
N ALA A 427 -8.42 7.90 6.99
CA ALA A 427 -7.16 7.26 7.36
C ALA A 427 -6.25 8.28 8.10
N PRO A 428 -5.66 7.93 9.25
CA PRO A 428 -4.84 8.87 10.05
C PRO A 428 -3.64 9.47 9.33
N LEU A 429 -3.09 8.75 8.36
CA LEU A 429 -1.87 9.09 7.62
C LEU A 429 -2.16 9.11 6.12
N ASP A 430 -1.26 9.69 5.33
CA ASP A 430 -1.35 9.72 3.87
C ASP A 430 -0.25 8.88 3.18
N LEU A 431 -0.30 8.79 1.85
CA LEU A 431 0.69 8.06 1.06
C LEU A 431 2.13 8.55 1.24
N VAL A 432 2.31 9.86 1.44
CA VAL A 432 3.65 10.46 1.64
C VAL A 432 4.23 10.02 2.98
N ASP A 433 3.40 9.94 4.02
CA ASP A 433 3.73 9.38 5.32
C ASP A 433 4.06 7.88 5.26
N GLY A 434 3.27 7.12 4.51
CA GLY A 434 3.53 5.70 4.27
C GLY A 434 4.90 5.50 3.60
N ALA A 435 5.20 6.29 2.58
CA ALA A 435 6.48 6.25 1.87
C ALA A 435 7.65 6.68 2.77
N ALA A 436 7.46 7.70 3.61
CA ALA A 436 8.47 8.15 4.57
C ALA A 436 8.89 7.03 5.54
N ARG A 437 7.93 6.22 6.01
CA ARG A 437 8.20 5.09 6.91
C ARG A 437 9.04 4.02 6.22
N VAL A 438 8.70 3.66 4.99
CA VAL A 438 9.46 2.68 4.18
C VAL A 438 10.86 3.18 3.86
N TYR A 439 11.01 4.48 3.62
CA TYR A 439 12.28 5.10 3.29
C TYR A 439 13.21 5.27 4.51
N ASP A 440 12.65 5.38 5.71
CA ASP A 440 13.39 5.70 6.95
C ASP A 440 14.59 4.80 7.25
N PRO A 441 14.50 3.46 7.17
CA PRO A 441 15.65 2.60 7.45
C PRO A 441 16.87 2.87 6.56
N ILE A 442 16.64 3.34 5.32
CA ILE A 442 17.72 3.68 4.38
C ILE A 442 18.43 4.95 4.86
N VAL A 443 17.65 5.99 5.19
CA VAL A 443 18.18 7.26 5.72
C VAL A 443 18.96 7.04 7.02
N MET A 444 18.40 6.25 7.94
CA MET A 444 19.06 5.92 9.20
C MET A 444 20.39 5.21 8.97
N GLY A 445 20.44 4.22 8.08
CA GLY A 445 21.67 3.51 7.79
C GLY A 445 22.72 4.36 7.07
N GLU A 446 22.34 5.25 6.15
CA GLU A 446 23.27 6.20 5.55
C GLU A 446 23.78 7.23 6.57
N GLN A 447 23.02 7.52 7.63
CA GLN A 447 23.45 8.31 8.80
C GLN A 447 24.26 7.50 9.82
N GLY A 448 24.48 6.21 9.59
CA GLY A 448 25.32 5.34 10.42
C GLY A 448 24.58 4.55 11.50
N GLU A 449 23.24 4.54 11.50
CA GLU A 449 22.43 3.75 12.44
C GLU A 449 22.01 2.41 11.82
N ASP A 450 22.48 1.31 12.43
CA ASP A 450 22.24 -0.05 11.94
C ASP A 450 20.90 -0.60 12.43
N ILE A 451 19.83 -0.33 11.68
CA ILE A 451 18.52 -0.93 11.91
C ILE A 451 18.33 -2.17 11.02
N TYR A 452 18.26 -3.35 11.63
CA TYR A 452 18.02 -4.62 10.94
C TYR A 452 17.34 -5.62 11.88
N GLY A 453 16.70 -6.64 11.32
CA GLY A 453 16.10 -7.73 12.10
C GLY A 453 14.99 -7.32 13.05
N CYS A 454 14.26 -6.26 12.70
CA CYS A 454 13.12 -5.79 13.43
C CYS A 454 11.92 -5.51 12.52
N PHE A 455 10.74 -5.58 13.12
CA PHE A 455 9.52 -4.99 12.58
C PHE A 455 9.44 -3.53 13.02
N VAL A 456 9.54 -2.60 12.09
CA VAL A 456 9.55 -1.16 12.35
C VAL A 456 8.14 -0.62 12.22
N LYS A 457 7.64 -0.01 13.28
CA LYS A 457 6.35 0.66 13.32
C LYS A 457 6.52 2.05 13.91
N ASP A 458 5.96 3.06 13.26
CA ASP A 458 6.05 4.47 13.68
C ASP A 458 7.53 4.89 13.93
N TYR A 459 8.42 4.49 13.01
CA TYR A 459 9.86 4.78 13.03
C TYR A 459 10.65 4.14 14.19
N LYS A 460 10.12 3.09 14.82
CA LYS A 460 10.78 2.38 15.91
C LYS A 460 10.61 0.86 15.80
N PRO A 461 11.58 0.06 16.30
CA PRO A 461 11.38 -1.37 16.48
C PRO A 461 10.13 -1.66 17.33
N SER A 462 9.35 -2.64 16.88
CA SER A 462 8.07 -3.05 17.45
C SER A 462 8.02 -4.58 17.56
N PRO A 463 7.16 -5.15 18.44
CA PRO A 463 7.01 -6.59 18.54
C PRO A 463 6.63 -7.25 17.22
N TRP A 464 7.12 -8.47 17.01
CA TRP A 464 6.77 -9.32 15.87
C TRP A 464 5.34 -9.85 15.90
#